data_AF-A0A0F3GTT3-F1
#
_entry.id   AF-A0A0F3GTT3-F1
#
_cell.length_a   1.000
_cell.length_b   1.000
_cell.length_c   1.000
_cell.angle_alpha   90.00
_cell.angle_beta   90.00
_cell.angle_gamma   90.00
#
_symmetry.space_group_name_H-M   'P 1'
#
loop_
_entity.id
_entity.type
_entity.pdbx_description
1 polymer ?
#
loop_
_entity_poly.entity_id
_entity_poly.type
_entity_poly.pdbx_seq_one_letter_code
_entity_poly.pdbx_strand_id
1 'polypeptide(L)'
;YGDQEGAEKGYNPKKKGQKGYNPLMAFVHETGEVLHSWFRCGNAYTSNGIVEFMKECTARISYRIKLMVRGDSGFFTGELLDYLESLRAGYLIKVKLKNLVLLLSQQNWSSIPGHPGYEQTVFYYKCAGWSHERRFLAVRYLKKVDKSGLFPMPDYDSRLRLSQE
;
A
#
# COMPACT_ATOMS: atom_id res chain seq x y z
N TYR A 1 -24.29 19.89 14.95
CA TYR A 1 -23.51 18.63 15.00
C TYR A 1 -24.25 17.66 15.90
N GLY A 2 -24.22 16.36 15.60
CA GLY A 2 -24.97 15.34 16.37
C GLY A 2 -24.10 14.16 16.79
N ASP A 3 -24.58 13.39 17.76
CA ASP A 3 -23.97 12.14 18.23
C ASP A 3 -24.49 10.96 17.41
N GLN A 4 -23.95 10.81 16.20
CA GLN A 4 -24.26 9.67 15.35
C GLN A 4 -23.70 8.38 15.97
N GLU A 5 -24.48 7.31 15.92
CA GLU A 5 -24.12 6.02 16.50
C GLU A 5 -22.84 5.45 15.86
N GLY A 6 -21.88 5.02 16.68
CA GLY A 6 -20.60 4.51 16.22
C GLY A 6 -19.61 5.56 15.69
N ALA A 7 -19.94 6.85 15.72
CA ALA A 7 -19.00 7.90 15.35
C ALA A 7 -18.03 8.19 16.51
N GLU A 8 -16.73 8.03 16.25
CA GLU A 8 -15.68 8.20 17.25
C GLU A 8 -14.65 9.24 16.83
N LYS A 9 -13.89 9.76 17.79
CA LYS A 9 -12.84 10.76 17.52
C LYS A 9 -11.66 10.11 16.81
N GLY A 10 -11.57 10.33 15.50
CA GLY A 10 -10.46 9.91 14.66
C GLY A 10 -9.41 11.00 14.41
N TYR A 11 -8.40 10.66 13.61
CA TYR A 11 -7.47 11.65 13.08
C TYR A 11 -8.17 12.49 11.99
N ASN A 12 -8.45 13.76 12.32
CA ASN A 12 -8.93 14.75 11.36
C ASN A 12 -8.12 16.05 11.52
N PRO A 13 -7.16 16.35 10.63
CA PRO A 13 -6.28 17.50 10.79
C PRO A 13 -7.02 18.84 10.64
N LYS A 14 -8.14 18.86 9.91
CA LYS A 14 -8.96 20.06 9.70
C LYS A 14 -9.95 20.31 10.85
N LYS A 15 -10.44 19.26 11.48
CA LYS A 15 -11.44 19.33 12.58
C LYS A 15 -11.04 18.40 13.73
N LYS A 16 -9.98 18.78 14.44
CA LYS A 16 -9.45 18.00 15.56
C LYS A 16 -10.53 17.79 16.64
N GLY A 17 -10.65 16.55 17.12
CA GLY A 17 -11.60 16.20 18.18
C GLY A 17 -13.05 16.01 17.72
N GLN A 18 -13.33 16.18 16.42
CA GLN A 18 -14.65 15.87 15.87
C GLN A 18 -14.85 14.35 15.75
N LYS A 19 -16.02 13.86 16.18
CA LYS A 19 -16.46 12.49 15.92
C LYS A 19 -16.71 12.31 14.42
N GLY A 20 -16.33 11.16 13.88
CA GLY A 20 -16.57 10.80 12.49
C GLY A 20 -16.41 9.31 12.25
N TYR A 21 -16.47 8.95 10.97
CA TYR A 21 -16.25 7.58 10.50
C TYR A 21 -14.97 7.48 9.68
N ASN A 22 -14.42 6.26 9.61
CA ASN A 22 -13.29 5.90 8.76
C ASN A 22 -13.72 4.83 7.75
N PRO A 23 -14.41 5.22 6.66
CA PRO A 23 -14.98 4.25 5.72
C PRO A 23 -13.89 3.43 5.04
N LEU A 24 -14.13 2.13 4.92
CA LEU A 24 -13.34 1.21 4.11
C LEU A 24 -14.17 0.82 2.90
N MET A 25 -13.61 0.95 1.70
CA MET A 25 -14.34 0.74 0.45
C MET A 25 -13.51 -0.05 -0.55
N ALA A 26 -14.17 -0.92 -1.31
CA ALA A 26 -13.63 -1.64 -2.45
C ALA A 26 -14.39 -1.25 -3.71
N PHE A 27 -13.65 -1.03 -4.79
CA PHE A 27 -14.20 -0.66 -6.10
C PHE A 27 -13.74 -1.66 -7.16
N VAL A 28 -14.60 -1.92 -8.14
CA VAL A 28 -14.22 -2.60 -9.38
C VAL A 28 -13.51 -1.57 -10.26
N HIS A 29 -12.27 -1.85 -10.67
CA HIS A 29 -11.45 -0.85 -11.35
C HIS A 29 -11.99 -0.48 -12.73
N GLU A 30 -12.52 -1.47 -13.44
CA GLU A 30 -12.99 -1.37 -14.82
C GLU A 30 -14.29 -0.56 -14.93
N THR A 31 -15.23 -0.76 -14.01
CA THR A 31 -16.55 -0.13 -14.04
C THR A 31 -16.66 1.07 -13.08
N GLY A 32 -15.78 1.18 -12.09
CA GLY A 32 -15.84 2.19 -11.04
C GLY A 32 -16.92 1.93 -9.99
N GLU A 33 -17.61 0.79 -10.06
CA GLU A 33 -18.68 0.43 -9.13
C GLU A 33 -18.15 0.09 -7.75
N VAL A 34 -18.93 0.39 -6.71
CA VAL A 34 -18.63 -0.01 -5.34
C VAL A 34 -18.95 -1.50 -5.20
N LEU A 35 -17.92 -2.32 -5.00
CA LEU A 35 -18.08 -3.74 -4.72
C LEU A 35 -18.59 -3.96 -3.29
N HIS A 36 -18.00 -3.24 -2.32
CA HIS A 36 -18.31 -3.39 -0.92
C HIS A 36 -17.84 -2.18 -0.10
N SER A 37 -18.47 -1.95 1.05
CA SER A 37 -18.04 -0.91 1.98
C SER A 37 -18.39 -1.24 3.43
N TRP A 38 -17.53 -0.79 4.35
CA TRP A 38 -17.78 -0.78 5.78
C TRP A 38 -17.68 0.64 6.33
N PHE A 39 -18.68 1.03 7.13
CA PHE A 39 -18.63 2.23 7.94
C PHE A 39 -18.01 1.90 9.30
N ARG A 40 -16.75 2.29 9.49
CA ARG A 40 -16.02 2.04 10.75
C ARG A 40 -15.99 3.29 11.61
N CYS A 41 -15.86 3.09 12.92
CA CYS A 41 -15.62 4.16 13.88
C CYS A 41 -14.40 5.00 13.45
N GLY A 42 -14.45 6.32 13.68
CA GLY A 42 -13.40 7.24 13.24
C GLY A 42 -12.01 6.97 13.83
N ASN A 43 -11.95 6.31 14.98
CA ASN A 43 -10.70 5.89 15.64
C ASN A 43 -10.16 4.54 15.13
N ALA A 44 -10.85 3.85 14.21
CA ALA A 44 -10.42 2.56 13.71
C ALA A 44 -9.10 2.66 12.93
N TYR A 45 -8.13 1.79 13.26
CA TYR A 45 -6.88 1.68 12.51
C TYR A 45 -7.14 1.17 11.09
N THR A 46 -6.41 1.70 10.10
CA THR A 46 -6.71 1.49 8.67
C THR A 46 -6.80 0.01 8.27
N SER A 47 -5.89 -0.84 8.76
CA SER A 47 -5.88 -2.27 8.43
C SER A 47 -6.74 -3.14 9.37
N ASN A 48 -7.37 -2.56 10.40
CA ASN A 48 -8.19 -3.34 11.30
C ASN A 48 -9.39 -3.93 10.54
N GLY A 49 -9.54 -5.26 10.62
CA GLY A 49 -10.58 -6.02 9.93
C GLY A 49 -10.41 -6.14 8.41
N ILE A 50 -9.22 -5.84 7.85
CA ILE A 50 -9.03 -5.86 6.40
C ILE A 50 -9.16 -7.27 5.80
N VAL A 51 -8.74 -8.30 6.53
CA VAL A 51 -8.83 -9.70 6.07
C VAL A 51 -10.30 -10.12 5.98
N GLU A 52 -11.09 -9.80 6.99
CA GLU A 52 -12.53 -10.05 7.04
C GLU A 52 -13.26 -9.28 5.95
N PHE A 53 -12.94 -7.98 5.79
CA PHE A 53 -13.48 -7.17 4.70
C PHE A 53 -13.18 -7.79 3.33
N MET A 54 -11.94 -8.28 3.13
CA MET A 54 -11.56 -8.92 1.87
C MET A 54 -12.21 -10.28 1.67
N LYS A 55 -12.44 -11.07 2.73
CA LYS A 55 -13.24 -12.30 2.66
C LYS A 55 -14.65 -12.02 2.15
N GLU A 56 -15.30 -10.98 2.68
CA GLU A 56 -16.61 -10.55 2.22
C GLU A 56 -16.58 -10.07 0.75
N CYS A 57 -15.57 -9.30 0.35
CA CYS A 57 -15.40 -8.88 -1.05
C CYS A 57 -15.26 -10.09 -1.98
N THR A 58 -14.40 -11.04 -1.63
CA THR A 58 -14.14 -12.22 -2.47
C THR A 58 -15.31 -13.16 -2.56
N ALA A 59 -16.15 -13.24 -1.52
CA ALA A 59 -17.39 -14.01 -1.54
C ALA A 59 -18.43 -13.47 -2.54
N ARG A 60 -18.33 -12.19 -2.92
CA ARG A 60 -19.22 -11.54 -3.92
C ARG A 60 -18.69 -11.67 -5.35
N ILE A 61 -17.46 -12.15 -5.54
CA ILE A 61 -16.83 -12.28 -6.84
C ILE A 61 -16.85 -13.75 -7.26
N SER A 62 -17.12 -14.02 -8.54
CA SER A 62 -17.06 -15.37 -9.09
C SER A 62 -15.62 -15.92 -9.06
N TYR A 63 -15.46 -17.18 -8.66
CA TYR A 63 -14.17 -17.90 -8.63
C TYR A 63 -13.49 -18.02 -10.01
N ARG A 64 -14.20 -17.72 -11.10
CA ARG A 64 -13.68 -17.79 -12.47
C ARG A 64 -12.89 -16.56 -12.90
N ILE A 65 -12.89 -15.50 -12.08
CA ILE A 65 -12.25 -14.23 -12.41
C ILE A 65 -10.86 -14.21 -11.75
N LYS A 66 -9.83 -13.82 -12.52
CA LYS A 66 -8.51 -13.55 -11.94
C LYS A 66 -8.59 -12.28 -11.11
N LEU A 67 -8.42 -12.40 -9.79
CA LEU A 67 -8.46 -11.26 -8.88
C LEU A 67 -7.09 -10.54 -8.86
N MET A 68 -7.12 -9.22 -9.03
CA MET A 68 -5.95 -8.35 -8.82
C MET A 68 -6.32 -7.22 -7.85
N VAL A 69 -5.68 -7.20 -6.68
CA VAL A 69 -5.98 -6.22 -5.62
C VAL A 69 -5.00 -5.06 -5.66
N ARG A 70 -5.50 -3.83 -5.66
CA ARG A 70 -4.68 -2.61 -5.54
C ARG A 70 -4.98 -1.93 -4.22
N GLY A 71 -3.93 -1.50 -3.52
CA GLY A 71 -4.07 -0.89 -2.20
C GLY A 71 -3.01 0.16 -1.91
N ASP A 72 -3.36 1.12 -1.06
CA ASP A 72 -2.37 2.03 -0.49
C ASP A 72 -1.61 1.38 0.69
N SER A 73 -0.67 2.13 1.24
CA SER A 73 0.25 1.65 2.28
C SER A 73 -0.39 1.35 3.64
N GLY A 74 -1.64 1.76 3.85
CA GLY A 74 -2.47 1.35 4.97
C GLY A 74 -2.85 -0.12 4.95
N PHE A 75 -2.78 -0.77 3.79
CA PHE A 75 -3.06 -2.20 3.60
C PHE A 75 -1.79 -3.05 3.46
N PHE A 76 -0.62 -2.49 3.77
CA PHE A 76 0.65 -3.20 3.76
C PHE A 76 0.81 -4.04 5.05
N THR A 77 0.06 -5.14 5.16
CA THR A 77 0.09 -6.06 6.31
C THR A 77 0.33 -7.50 5.85
N GLY A 78 1.09 -8.27 6.62
CA GLY A 78 1.42 -9.66 6.28
C GLY A 78 0.18 -10.54 6.13
N GLU A 79 -0.74 -10.46 7.10
CA GLU A 79 -1.98 -11.23 7.14
C GLU A 79 -2.86 -11.04 5.89
N LEU A 80 -2.96 -9.81 5.37
CA LEU A 80 -3.70 -9.56 4.14
C LEU A 80 -3.01 -10.21 2.95
N LEU A 81 -1.69 -10.10 2.86
CA LEU A 81 -0.92 -10.66 1.76
C LEU A 81 -0.99 -12.19 1.78
N ASP A 82 -0.86 -12.82 2.95
CA ASP A 82 -1.05 -14.26 3.14
C ASP A 82 -2.45 -14.70 2.67
N TYR A 83 -3.49 -13.92 3.01
CA TYR A 83 -4.85 -14.20 2.57
C TYR A 83 -4.99 -14.11 1.05
N LEU A 84 -4.49 -13.05 0.41
CA LEU A 84 -4.55 -12.88 -1.05
C LEU A 84 -3.78 -13.99 -1.79
N GLU A 85 -2.63 -14.39 -1.26
CA GLU A 85 -1.82 -15.49 -1.75
C GLU A 85 -2.56 -16.84 -1.67
N SER A 86 -3.30 -17.08 -0.59
CA SER A 86 -4.11 -18.29 -0.43
C SER A 86 -5.19 -18.42 -1.51
N LEU A 87 -5.65 -17.29 -2.06
CA LEU A 87 -6.60 -17.23 -3.17
C LEU A 87 -5.93 -17.27 -4.55
N ARG A 88 -4.59 -17.29 -4.60
CA ARG A 88 -3.79 -17.08 -5.82
C ARG A 88 -4.15 -15.76 -6.53
N ALA A 89 -4.51 -14.74 -5.75
CA ALA A 89 -4.81 -13.41 -6.26
C ALA A 89 -3.52 -12.62 -6.47
N GLY A 90 -3.46 -11.86 -7.56
CA GLY A 90 -2.41 -10.86 -7.76
C GLY A 90 -2.65 -9.65 -6.88
N TYR A 91 -1.59 -8.91 -6.55
CA TYR A 91 -1.73 -7.64 -5.83
C TYR A 91 -0.67 -6.62 -6.21
N LEU A 92 -1.00 -5.35 -6.00
CA LEU A 92 -0.10 -4.22 -6.10
C LEU A 92 -0.38 -3.23 -4.97
N ILE A 93 0.41 -3.32 -3.90
CA ILE A 93 0.21 -2.53 -2.68
C ILE A 93 1.38 -1.57 -2.49
N LYS A 94 1.09 -0.29 -2.25
CA LYS A 94 2.13 0.71 -1.93
C LYS A 94 2.78 0.35 -0.59
N VAL A 95 4.09 0.46 -0.48
CA VAL A 95 4.82 0.13 0.75
C VAL A 95 5.12 1.40 1.56
N LYS A 96 5.02 1.31 2.89
CA LYS A 96 5.56 2.34 3.79
C LYS A 96 7.09 2.21 3.83
N LEU A 97 7.81 3.22 3.37
CA LEU A 97 9.28 3.22 3.32
C LEU A 97 9.97 3.28 4.70
N LYS A 98 9.21 3.50 5.78
CA LYS A 98 9.75 3.59 7.14
C LYS A 98 10.54 2.31 7.45
N ASN A 99 11.81 2.47 7.82
CA ASN A 99 12.77 1.40 8.11
C ASN A 99 13.25 0.57 6.89
N LEU A 100 12.91 0.95 5.66
CA LEU A 100 13.37 0.26 4.44
C LEU A 100 14.36 1.09 3.61
N VAL A 101 14.67 2.32 4.03
CA VAL A 101 15.59 3.22 3.29
C VAL A 101 16.99 2.63 3.16
N LEU A 102 17.54 2.10 4.27
CA LEU A 102 18.86 1.47 4.25
C LEU A 102 18.86 0.23 3.33
N LEU A 103 17.83 -0.60 3.43
CA LEU A 103 17.66 -1.77 2.56
C LEU A 103 17.64 -1.36 1.08
N LEU A 104 16.88 -0.32 0.74
CA LEU A 104 16.77 0.19 -0.64
C LEU A 104 18.09 0.77 -1.16
N SER A 105 18.87 1.43 -0.30
CA SER A 105 20.19 1.96 -0.69
C SER A 105 21.21 0.88 -1.04
N GLN A 106 21.00 -0.35 -0.54
CA GLN A 106 21.87 -1.50 -0.80
C GLN A 106 21.47 -2.29 -2.06
N GLN A 107 20.33 -1.96 -2.68
CA GLN A 107 19.87 -2.67 -3.88
C GLN A 107 20.62 -2.22 -5.13
N ASN A 108 20.69 -3.10 -6.12
CA ASN A 108 21.20 -2.78 -7.45
C ASN A 108 20.09 -2.10 -8.26
N TRP A 109 20.35 -0.88 -8.71
CA TRP A 109 19.41 -0.07 -9.48
C TRP A 109 19.77 -0.07 -10.97
N SER A 110 18.77 -0.18 -11.84
CA SER A 110 18.93 -0.11 -13.29
C SER A 110 18.07 1.01 -13.87
N SER A 111 18.59 1.72 -14.87
CA SER A 111 17.83 2.76 -15.56
C SER A 111 16.62 2.18 -16.29
N ILE A 112 15.51 2.92 -16.30
CA ILE A 112 14.30 2.50 -17.01
C ILE A 112 14.37 3.00 -18.47
N PRO A 113 14.33 2.10 -19.48
CA PRO A 113 14.35 2.50 -20.89
C PRO A 113 13.21 3.49 -21.21
N GLY A 114 13.53 4.56 -21.94
CA GLY A 114 12.57 5.60 -22.31
C GLY A 114 12.23 6.61 -21.19
N HIS A 115 12.80 6.46 -19.99
CA HIS A 115 12.55 7.35 -18.86
C HIS A 115 13.86 7.88 -18.25
N PRO A 116 14.51 8.90 -18.85
CA PRO A 116 15.75 9.48 -18.33
C PRO A 116 15.60 9.94 -16.88
N GLY A 117 16.59 9.62 -16.04
CA GLY A 117 16.59 9.97 -14.61
C GLY A 117 15.74 9.07 -13.73
N TYR A 118 15.03 8.08 -14.30
CA TYR A 118 14.33 7.04 -13.56
C TYR A 118 15.15 5.76 -13.48
N GLU A 119 15.14 5.16 -12.31
CA GLU A 119 15.76 3.88 -12.03
C GLU A 119 14.78 2.96 -11.32
N GLN A 120 14.93 1.67 -11.54
CA GLN A 120 14.13 0.64 -10.88
C GLN A 120 15.01 -0.44 -10.26
N THR A 121 14.44 -1.15 -9.30
CA THR A 121 15.01 -2.39 -8.79
C THR A 121 13.90 -3.34 -8.39
N VAL A 122 14.17 -4.64 -8.52
CA VAL A 122 13.30 -5.72 -8.08
C VAL A 122 14.11 -6.58 -7.13
N PHE A 123 13.55 -6.84 -5.95
CA PHE A 123 14.20 -7.65 -4.93
C PHE A 123 13.17 -8.42 -4.12
N TYR A 124 13.63 -9.45 -3.42
CA TYR A 124 12.82 -10.21 -2.47
C TYR A 124 13.23 -9.82 -1.05
N TYR A 125 12.25 -9.63 -0.19
CA TYR A 125 12.50 -9.28 1.20
C TYR A 125 11.40 -9.82 2.11
N LYS A 126 11.81 -10.31 3.29
CA LYS A 126 10.91 -10.76 4.34
C LYS A 126 10.85 -9.71 5.45
N CYS A 127 9.71 -9.02 5.55
CA CYS A 127 9.47 -8.15 6.69
C CYS A 127 9.29 -8.97 7.98
N ALA A 128 9.56 -8.33 9.12
CA ALA A 128 9.36 -8.95 10.43
C ALA A 128 7.91 -9.43 10.60
N GLY A 129 7.73 -10.65 11.12
CA GLY A 129 6.43 -11.27 11.34
C GLY A 129 5.78 -11.88 10.09
N TRP A 130 6.39 -11.77 8.91
CA TRP A 130 5.87 -12.46 7.72
C TRP A 130 6.23 -13.94 7.73
N SER A 131 5.42 -14.75 7.06
CA SER A 131 5.61 -16.16 6.76
C SER A 131 6.82 -16.38 5.83
N HIS A 132 6.85 -15.69 4.69
CA HIS A 132 7.89 -15.76 3.65
C HIS A 132 8.30 -14.38 3.12
N GLU A 133 9.38 -14.36 2.33
CA GLU A 133 9.78 -13.18 1.57
C GLU A 133 8.85 -12.93 0.39
N ARG A 134 8.67 -11.67 0.03
CA ARG A 134 7.81 -11.27 -1.09
C ARG A 134 8.57 -10.39 -2.06
N ARG A 135 8.05 -10.29 -3.28
CA ARG A 135 8.63 -9.48 -4.35
C ARG A 135 8.28 -8.00 -4.16
N PHE A 136 9.32 -7.18 -4.16
CA PHE A 136 9.22 -5.72 -4.15
C PHE A 136 9.69 -5.15 -5.48
N LEU A 137 8.98 -4.13 -5.95
CA LEU A 137 9.35 -3.29 -7.08
C LEU A 137 9.52 -1.86 -6.57
N ALA A 138 10.74 -1.36 -6.66
CA ALA A 138 11.06 0.03 -6.32
C ALA A 138 11.36 0.81 -7.59
N VAL A 139 10.90 2.05 -7.64
CA VAL A 139 11.22 3.03 -8.68
C VAL A 139 11.67 4.30 -7.99
N ARG A 140 12.78 4.89 -8.41
CA ARG A 140 13.26 6.19 -7.94
C ARG A 140 13.52 7.11 -9.11
N TYR A 141 13.36 8.42 -8.91
CA TYR A 141 13.79 9.41 -9.88
C TYR A 141 14.71 10.44 -9.24
N LEU A 142 15.70 10.89 -10.00
CA LEU A 142 16.65 11.91 -9.57
C LEU A 142 15.95 13.27 -9.51
N LYS A 143 15.79 13.84 -8.31
CA LYS A 143 15.21 15.18 -8.12
C LYS A 143 16.21 16.28 -8.39
N LYS A 144 17.38 16.18 -7.75
CA LYS A 144 18.46 17.17 -7.81
C LYS A 144 19.77 16.51 -7.45
N VAL A 145 20.87 17.16 -7.82
CA VAL A 145 22.20 16.79 -7.35
C VAL A 145 22.66 17.90 -6.43
N ASP A 146 22.81 17.59 -5.15
CA ASP A 146 23.39 18.50 -4.19
C ASP A 146 24.91 18.58 -4.42
N LYS A 147 25.40 19.77 -4.73
CA LYS A 147 26.82 20.04 -5.00
C LYS A 147 27.48 20.85 -3.88
N SER A 148 26.79 21.04 -2.75
CA SER A 148 27.32 21.82 -1.63
C SER A 148 28.41 21.09 -0.84
N GLY A 149 28.48 19.75 -0.95
CA GLY A 149 29.49 18.91 -0.31
C GLY A 149 30.72 18.64 -1.17
N LEU A 150 31.71 17.96 -0.58
CA LEU A 150 32.96 17.56 -1.25
C LEU A 150 32.72 16.64 -2.45
N PHE A 151 31.60 15.90 -2.46
CA PHE A 151 31.15 15.06 -3.57
C PHE A 151 29.71 15.43 -3.96
N PRO A 152 29.35 15.33 -5.25
CA PRO A 152 27.97 15.51 -5.69
C PRO A 152 27.10 14.40 -5.10
N MET A 153 26.08 14.76 -4.33
CA MET A 153 25.14 13.83 -3.71
C MET A 153 23.79 13.88 -4.43
N PRO A 154 23.42 12.83 -5.17
CA PRO A 154 22.11 12.77 -5.83
C PRO A 154 20.99 12.59 -4.80
N ASP A 155 19.96 13.44 -4.89
CA ASP A 155 18.73 13.36 -4.11
C ASP A 155 17.65 12.67 -4.96
N TYR A 156 17.14 11.54 -4.47
CA TYR A 156 16.16 10.71 -5.17
C TYR A 156 14.82 10.69 -4.43
N ASP A 157 13.74 10.78 -5.19
CA ASP A 157 12.39 10.49 -4.69
C ASP A 157 12.01 9.06 -5.07
N SER A 158 11.80 8.24 -4.05
CA SER A 158 11.62 6.78 -4.17
C SER A 158 10.18 6.36 -3.92
N ARG A 159 9.68 5.48 -4.77
CA ARG A 159 8.36 4.83 -4.66
C ARG A 159 8.56 3.32 -4.60
N LEU A 160 8.04 2.70 -3.54
CA LEU A 160 8.11 1.26 -3.35
C LEU A 160 6.71 0.65 -3.42
N ARG A 161 6.59 -0.42 -4.20
CA ARG A 161 5.39 -1.24 -4.32
C ARG A 161 5.75 -2.70 -4.07
N LEU A 162 4.84 -3.40 -3.42
CA LEU A 162 4.88 -4.83 -3.28
C LEU A 162 3.92 -5.41 -4.32
N SER A 163 4.38 -6.42 -5.06
CA SER A 163 3.65 -6.94 -6.21
C SER A 163 3.74 -8.46 -6.30
N GLN A 164 2.62 -9.09 -6.64
CA GLN A 164 2.55 -10.49 -7.06
C GLN A 164 1.60 -10.60 -8.26
N GLU A 165 1.99 -11.37 -9.27
CA GLU A 165 1.26 -11.57 -10.53
C GLU A 165 0.38 -12.82 -10.54
#